data_AF-A0A1B6GNH6-F1
#
_entry.id   AF-A0A1B6GNH6-F1
#
_cell.length_a   1.000
_cell.length_b   1.000
_cell.length_c   1.000
_cell.angle_alpha   90.00
_cell.angle_beta   90.00
_cell.angle_gamma   90.00
#
_symmetry.space_group_name_H-M   'P 1'
#
loop_
_entity.id
_entity.type
_entity.pdbx_description
1 polymer ?
#
loop_
_entity_poly.entity_id
_entity_poly.type
_entity_poly.pdbx_seq_one_letter_code
_entity_poly.pdbx_strand_id
1 'polypeptide(L)'
;MEVFSRTLIFSVGILAVVGPLVRSQEMCVVPKCCPIGQTYPGPKKSCQNSSLQFEPDILNGTEVIESSNSMMLNIIVGNPCQYDKYRLEPDQNSDDEFYILCNGSLFAPFQYVQMFKISHYCLDSFLSSDGERVVTLPLLCS
;
A
#
# COMPACT_ATOMS: atom_id res chain seq x y z
N MET A 1 63.51 33.23 -34.72
CA MET A 1 62.97 32.14 -35.56
C MET A 1 63.67 30.88 -35.06
N GLU A 2 63.06 29.94 -34.36
CA GLU A 2 61.70 29.44 -34.30
C GLU A 2 61.33 29.10 -32.84
N VAL A 3 60.05 29.26 -32.53
CA VAL A 3 59.40 28.97 -31.26
C VAL A 3 58.91 27.52 -31.30
N PHE A 4 59.19 26.68 -30.30
CA PHE A 4 58.40 25.47 -30.07
C PHE A 4 58.20 25.21 -28.56
N SER A 5 57.14 25.83 -28.04
CA SER A 5 56.53 25.50 -26.76
C SER A 5 55.86 24.13 -26.87
N ARG A 6 56.33 23.15 -26.09
CA ARG A 6 55.66 21.85 -25.94
C ARG A 6 54.79 21.90 -24.68
N THR A 7 53.56 22.35 -24.85
CA THR A 7 52.50 22.22 -23.84
C THR A 7 52.07 20.75 -23.76
N LEU A 8 52.36 20.09 -22.62
CA LEU A 8 51.80 18.79 -22.28
C LEU A 8 50.33 18.97 -21.87
N ILE A 9 49.42 18.62 -22.76
CA ILE A 9 47.98 18.56 -22.47
C ILE A 9 47.69 17.17 -21.89
N PHE A 10 47.56 17.10 -20.56
CA PHE A 10 47.03 15.91 -19.89
C PHE A 10 45.50 15.93 -20.02
N SER A 11 44.97 15.16 -20.96
CA SER A 11 43.53 14.90 -21.08
C SER A 11 43.09 13.98 -19.94
N VAL A 12 42.51 14.56 -18.89
CA VAL A 12 41.78 13.82 -17.85
C VAL A 12 40.49 13.32 -18.48
N GLY A 13 40.51 12.11 -19.02
CA GLY A 13 39.31 11.41 -19.45
C GLY A 13 38.48 11.02 -18.23
N ILE A 14 37.41 11.78 -17.97
CA ILE A 14 36.40 11.40 -16.98
C ILE A 14 35.66 10.18 -17.52
N LEU A 15 36.01 8.98 -17.05
CA LEU A 15 35.17 7.80 -17.22
C LEU A 15 33.92 8.02 -16.37
N ALA A 16 32.81 8.39 -17.01
CA ALA A 16 31.50 8.29 -16.40
C ALA A 16 31.17 6.80 -16.28
N VAL A 17 31.35 6.24 -15.08
CA VAL A 17 30.86 4.90 -14.75
C VAL A 17 29.34 5.02 -14.68
N VAL A 18 28.66 4.65 -15.76
CA VAL A 18 27.21 4.50 -15.77
C VAL A 18 26.92 3.24 -14.97
N GLY A 19 26.80 3.38 -13.64
CA GLY A 19 26.31 2.30 -12.79
C GLY A 19 24.93 1.87 -13.28
N PRO A 20 24.57 0.58 -13.21
CA PRO A 20 23.21 0.17 -13.52
C PRO A 20 22.26 0.96 -12.63
N LEU A 21 21.25 1.58 -13.24
CA LEU A 21 20.08 2.10 -12.53
C LEU A 21 19.44 0.91 -11.81
N VAL A 22 19.79 0.72 -10.54
CA VAL A 22 19.10 -0.22 -9.67
C VAL A 22 17.67 0.28 -9.58
N ARG A 23 16.75 -0.44 -10.23
CA ARG A 23 15.32 -0.18 -10.11
C ARG A 23 14.96 -0.35 -8.64
N SER A 24 14.71 0.76 -7.95
CA SER A 24 14.17 0.73 -6.59
C SER A 24 12.90 -0.10 -6.65
N GLN A 25 12.89 -1.24 -5.98
CA GLN A 25 11.68 -2.05 -5.87
C GLN A 25 10.69 -1.22 -5.05
N GLU A 26 9.65 -0.70 -5.70
CA GLU A 26 8.62 0.09 -5.03
C GLU A 26 7.88 -0.82 -4.05
N MET A 27 8.03 -0.53 -2.76
CA MET A 27 7.39 -1.28 -1.68
C MET A 27 6.18 -0.48 -1.23
N CYS A 28 4.97 -1.01 -1.46
CA CYS A 28 3.76 -0.35 -1.01
C CYS A 28 3.55 -0.54 0.49
N VAL A 29 2.93 0.45 1.12
CA VAL A 29 2.58 0.42 2.54
C VAL A 29 1.12 0.03 2.67
N VAL A 30 0.83 -0.89 3.58
CA VAL A 30 -0.54 -1.40 3.78
C VAL A 30 -0.83 -1.45 5.29
N PRO A 31 -1.78 -0.64 5.80
CA PRO A 31 -2.17 -0.70 7.21
C PRO A 31 -3.12 -1.89 7.43
N LYS A 32 -2.73 -2.88 8.23
CA LYS A 32 -3.59 -4.01 8.63
C LYS A 32 -4.05 -3.85 10.08
N CYS A 33 -5.32 -4.13 10.35
CA CYS A 33 -5.89 -3.98 11.69
C CYS A 33 -5.30 -4.95 12.71
N CYS A 34 -5.14 -6.22 12.30
CA CYS A 34 -4.68 -7.31 13.13
C CYS A 34 -3.37 -7.91 12.60
N PRO A 35 -2.57 -8.60 13.43
CA PRO A 35 -1.42 -9.35 12.96
C PRO A 35 -1.77 -10.34 11.84
N ILE A 36 -0.78 -10.74 11.04
CA ILE A 36 -0.96 -11.79 10.02
C ILE A 36 -1.38 -13.09 10.71
N GLY A 37 -2.35 -13.80 10.13
CA GLY A 37 -3.01 -14.97 10.74
C GLY A 37 -4.11 -14.62 11.74
N GLN A 38 -4.45 -13.33 11.88
CA GLN A 38 -5.57 -12.85 12.69
C GLN A 38 -6.47 -11.88 11.90
N THR A 39 -7.72 -11.79 12.32
CA THR A 39 -8.70 -10.84 11.78
C THR A 39 -9.48 -10.13 12.89
N TYR A 40 -10.05 -8.98 12.55
CA TYR A 40 -10.91 -8.17 13.38
C TYR A 40 -12.34 -8.74 13.43
N PRO A 41 -12.80 -9.26 14.59
CA PRO A 41 -14.10 -9.90 14.71
C PRO A 41 -15.25 -8.92 15.03
N GLY A 42 -14.97 -7.61 15.07
CA GLY A 42 -15.95 -6.57 15.37
C GLY A 42 -15.57 -5.65 16.55
N PRO A 43 -16.43 -4.67 16.85
CA PRO A 43 -16.17 -3.64 17.87
C PRO A 43 -15.99 -4.23 19.26
N LYS A 44 -15.09 -3.60 20.03
CA LYS A 44 -14.75 -3.94 21.44
C LYS A 44 -14.18 -5.35 21.65
N LYS A 45 -13.79 -6.04 20.58
CA LYS A 45 -13.14 -7.34 20.64
C LYS A 45 -11.68 -7.23 20.22
N SER A 46 -10.83 -8.05 20.83
CA SER A 46 -9.45 -8.22 20.38
C SER A 46 -9.40 -9.03 19.07
N CYS A 47 -8.31 -8.89 18.32
CA CYS A 47 -8.01 -9.72 17.16
C CYS A 47 -8.11 -11.22 17.50
N GLN A 48 -8.58 -12.01 16.54
CA GLN A 48 -8.77 -13.45 16.69
C GLN A 48 -8.04 -14.20 15.59
N ASN A 49 -7.55 -15.40 15.91
CA ASN A 49 -6.91 -16.27 14.93
C ASN A 49 -7.87 -16.61 13.79
N SER A 50 -7.35 -16.58 12.57
CA SER A 50 -8.12 -16.75 11.36
C SER A 50 -7.27 -17.35 10.25
N SER A 51 -7.88 -18.17 9.40
CA SER A 51 -7.26 -18.73 8.20
C SER A 51 -7.55 -17.90 6.95
N LEU A 52 -8.23 -16.75 7.08
CA LEU A 52 -8.52 -15.88 5.95
C LEU A 52 -7.22 -15.26 5.42
N GLN A 53 -7.01 -15.34 4.11
CA GLN A 53 -5.84 -14.77 3.45
C GLN A 53 -5.97 -13.24 3.40
N PHE A 54 -4.85 -12.55 3.57
CA PHE A 54 -4.78 -11.10 3.51
C PHE A 54 -4.09 -10.69 2.23
N GLU A 55 -4.91 -10.39 1.23
CA GLU A 55 -4.49 -10.06 -0.12
C GLU A 55 -5.22 -8.78 -0.55
N PRO A 56 -4.65 -7.59 -0.28
CA PRO A 56 -5.25 -6.34 -0.72
C PRO A 56 -4.95 -6.07 -2.20
N ASP A 57 -5.93 -5.46 -2.87
CA ASP A 57 -5.74 -4.90 -4.21
C ASP A 57 -5.18 -3.48 -4.10
N ILE A 58 -3.99 -3.25 -4.67
CA ILE A 58 -3.29 -1.98 -4.55
C ILE A 58 -3.30 -1.25 -5.89
N LEU A 59 -3.83 -0.03 -5.89
CA LEU A 59 -3.76 0.88 -7.03
C LEU A 59 -2.38 1.56 -7.07
N ASN A 60 -1.62 1.29 -8.14
CA ASN A 60 -0.37 1.97 -8.46
C ASN A 60 -0.53 2.78 -9.75
N GLY A 61 -0.68 4.09 -9.63
CA GLY A 61 -1.00 4.97 -10.77
C GLY A 61 -2.40 4.66 -11.32
N THR A 62 -2.46 4.08 -12.51
CA THR A 62 -3.72 3.68 -13.18
C THR A 62 -3.94 2.16 -13.18
N GLU A 63 -3.02 1.39 -12.63
CA GLU A 63 -3.07 -0.08 -12.64
C GLU A 63 -3.42 -0.62 -11.26
N VAL A 64 -4.34 -1.58 -11.19
CA VAL A 64 -4.59 -2.36 -9.97
C VAL A 64 -3.62 -3.54 -9.97
N ILE A 65 -2.72 -3.54 -8.99
CA ILE A 65 -1.74 -4.59 -8.77
C ILE A 65 -2.31 -5.50 -7.68
N GLU A 66 -2.67 -6.72 -8.07
CA GLU A 66 -2.98 -7.78 -7.10
C GLU A 66 -1.73 -8.08 -6.26
N SER A 67 -1.90 -8.16 -4.94
CA SER A 67 -0.78 -8.47 -4.02
C SER A 67 -0.09 -9.81 -4.30
N SER A 68 -0.75 -10.73 -4.98
CA SER A 68 -0.22 -12.02 -5.45
C SER A 68 0.93 -11.88 -6.48
N ASN A 69 1.04 -10.74 -7.17
CA ASN A 69 1.97 -10.52 -8.29
C ASN A 69 3.40 -10.11 -7.89
N SER A 70 3.99 -10.78 -6.88
CA SER A 70 5.39 -10.58 -6.46
C SER A 70 5.74 -9.17 -5.93
N MET A 71 4.74 -8.37 -5.56
CA MET A 71 4.96 -7.09 -4.90
C MET A 71 5.32 -7.30 -3.43
N MET A 72 6.46 -6.79 -2.98
CA MET A 72 6.73 -6.76 -1.54
C MET A 72 5.86 -5.67 -0.90
N LEU A 73 5.00 -6.06 0.03
CA LEU A 73 4.19 -5.15 0.83
C LEU A 73 4.85 -4.92 2.18
N ASN A 74 4.94 -3.65 2.59
CA ASN A 74 5.25 -3.26 3.95
C ASN A 74 3.95 -3.18 4.76
N ILE A 75 3.67 -4.23 5.53
CA ILE A 75 2.46 -4.33 6.33
C ILE A 75 2.68 -3.69 7.69
N ILE A 76 1.95 -2.61 7.97
CA ILE A 76 1.96 -1.93 9.27
C ILE A 76 0.75 -2.43 10.05
N VAL A 77 1.00 -3.16 11.13
CA VAL A 77 -0.07 -3.71 11.98
C VAL A 77 -0.43 -2.73 13.08
N GLY A 78 -1.72 -2.43 13.22
CA GLY A 78 -2.21 -1.64 14.34
C GLY A 78 -3.68 -1.29 14.27
N ASN A 79 -4.24 -0.89 15.41
CA ASN A 79 -5.56 -0.30 15.50
C ASN A 79 -5.45 1.23 15.57
N PRO A 80 -5.67 1.98 14.47
CA PRO A 80 -5.58 3.43 14.49
C PRO A 80 -6.78 4.10 15.18
N CYS A 81 -7.88 3.37 15.40
CA CYS A 81 -9.12 3.95 15.90
C CYS A 81 -9.21 3.85 17.42
N GLN A 82 -9.54 4.98 18.07
CA GLN A 82 -9.73 5.07 19.52
C GLN A 82 -11.10 4.52 19.96
N TYR A 83 -12.11 4.68 19.12
CA TYR A 83 -13.49 4.31 19.40
C TYR A 83 -13.96 3.20 18.45
N ASP A 84 -15.04 3.45 17.72
CA ASP A 84 -15.63 2.51 16.78
C ASP A 84 -15.02 2.63 15.40
N LYS A 85 -15.28 1.61 14.59
CA LYS A 85 -14.93 1.55 13.18
C LYS A 85 -16.13 1.10 12.38
N TYR A 86 -16.24 1.60 11.16
CA TYR A 86 -17.21 1.10 10.20
C TYR A 86 -16.48 0.56 8.98
N ARG A 87 -17.05 -0.48 8.37
CA ARG A 87 -16.47 -1.16 7.21
C ARG A 87 -17.07 -0.59 5.94
N LEU A 88 -16.25 -0.37 4.91
CA LEU A 88 -16.74 -0.07 3.57
C LEU A 88 -17.10 -1.38 2.86
N GLU A 89 -18.30 -1.43 2.29
CA GLU A 89 -18.89 -2.62 1.66
C GLU A 89 -19.34 -2.31 0.22
N PRO A 90 -18.42 -2.14 -0.74
CA PRO A 90 -18.77 -1.77 -2.11
C PRO A 90 -19.72 -2.77 -2.81
N ASP A 91 -19.67 -4.05 -2.42
CA ASP A 91 -20.58 -5.10 -2.91
C ASP A 91 -22.03 -4.89 -2.42
N GLN A 92 -22.24 -4.14 -1.33
CA GLN A 92 -23.55 -3.87 -0.73
C GLN A 92 -24.03 -2.43 -0.98
N ASN A 93 -23.10 -1.48 -1.07
CA ASN A 93 -23.36 -0.06 -1.25
C ASN A 93 -22.32 0.55 -2.20
N SER A 94 -22.75 1.05 -3.36
CA SER A 94 -21.83 1.66 -4.34
C SER A 94 -21.09 2.90 -3.81
N ASP A 95 -21.66 3.58 -2.81
CA ASP A 95 -21.02 4.76 -2.20
C ASP A 95 -19.84 4.38 -1.28
N ASP A 96 -19.66 3.08 -1.02
CA ASP A 96 -18.52 2.53 -0.28
C ASP A 96 -17.36 2.11 -1.21
N GLU A 97 -17.40 2.50 -2.50
CA GLU A 97 -16.26 2.31 -3.40
C GLU A 97 -14.97 2.90 -2.81
N PHE A 98 -13.87 2.14 -2.92
CA PHE A 98 -12.57 2.55 -2.40
C PHE A 98 -11.40 2.00 -3.23
N TYR A 99 -10.26 2.65 -3.09
CA TYR A 99 -9.00 2.31 -3.73
C TYR A 99 -7.85 2.46 -2.73
N ILE A 100 -7.03 1.43 -2.58
CA ILE A 100 -5.84 1.48 -1.71
C ILE A 100 -4.66 1.94 -2.56
N LEU A 101 -4.04 3.07 -2.22
CA LEU A 101 -2.90 3.59 -2.95
C LEU A 101 -1.60 2.99 -2.42
N CYS A 102 -0.58 2.87 -3.28
CA CYS A 102 0.71 2.29 -2.90
C CYS A 102 1.39 2.96 -1.68
N ASN A 103 1.13 4.26 -1.44
CA ASN A 103 1.63 4.96 -0.26
C ASN A 103 0.88 4.65 1.05
N GLY A 104 -0.11 3.75 1.02
CA GLY A 104 -0.97 3.37 2.14
C GLY A 104 -2.11 4.34 2.41
N SER A 105 -2.39 5.29 1.53
CA SER A 105 -3.60 6.12 1.62
C SER A 105 -4.79 5.38 1.04
N LEU A 106 -5.99 5.66 1.55
CA LEU A 106 -7.24 5.16 0.99
C LEU A 106 -7.94 6.30 0.26
N PHE A 107 -8.29 6.08 -1.00
CA PHE A 107 -9.15 6.97 -1.76
C PHE A 107 -10.57 6.38 -1.82
N ALA A 108 -11.56 7.08 -1.30
CA ALA A 108 -12.96 6.67 -1.32
C ALA A 108 -13.82 7.79 -1.93
N PRO A 109 -14.07 7.78 -3.25
CA PRO A 109 -14.56 8.94 -4.01
C PRO A 109 -15.92 9.48 -3.56
N PHE A 110 -16.78 8.62 -3.00
CA PHE A 110 -18.14 8.99 -2.63
C PHE A 110 -18.33 9.29 -1.13
N GLN A 111 -17.28 9.14 -0.33
CA GLN A 111 -17.29 9.53 1.08
C GLN A 111 -17.13 11.05 1.22
N TYR A 112 -17.65 11.64 2.32
CA TYR A 112 -17.51 13.07 2.60
C TYR A 112 -16.03 13.50 2.65
N VAL A 113 -15.19 12.67 3.28
CA VAL A 113 -13.73 12.77 3.20
C VAL A 113 -13.27 11.74 2.16
N GLN A 114 -12.68 12.20 1.06
CA GLN A 114 -12.31 11.31 -0.04
C GLN A 114 -10.94 10.66 0.12
N MET A 115 -10.06 11.24 0.94
CA MET A 115 -8.67 10.79 1.10
C MET A 115 -8.37 10.55 2.58
N PHE A 116 -8.08 9.29 2.92
CA PHE A 116 -7.72 8.88 4.28
C PHE A 116 -6.25 8.50 4.36
N LYS A 117 -5.59 8.95 5.43
CA LYS A 117 -4.23 8.56 5.77
C LYS A 117 -4.25 7.25 6.54
N ILE A 118 -3.11 6.57 6.63
CA ILE A 118 -2.90 5.35 7.44
C ILE A 118 -3.35 5.46 8.91
N SER A 119 -3.48 6.68 9.43
CA SER A 119 -3.94 6.96 10.80
C SER A 119 -5.47 6.98 10.95
N HIS A 120 -6.24 6.85 9.86
CA HIS A 120 -7.70 6.96 9.88
C HIS A 120 -8.41 5.65 9.51
N TYR A 121 -7.65 4.64 9.12
CA TYR A 121 -8.21 3.35 8.73
C TYR A 121 -7.18 2.23 8.83
N CYS A 122 -7.67 1.00 8.86
CA CYS A 122 -6.86 -0.18 8.63
C CYS A 122 -7.65 -1.19 7.80
N LEU A 123 -6.98 -2.13 7.16
CA LEU A 123 -7.56 -3.18 6.34
C LEU A 123 -7.64 -4.49 7.13
N ASP A 124 -8.63 -5.31 6.82
CA ASP A 124 -8.65 -6.69 7.27
C ASP A 124 -9.37 -7.63 6.30
N SER A 125 -9.18 -8.93 6.50
CA SER A 125 -9.80 -9.98 5.70
C SER A 125 -11.16 -10.37 6.26
N PHE A 126 -12.15 -10.45 5.39
CA PHE A 126 -13.52 -10.83 5.72
C PHE A 126 -14.02 -11.87 4.71
N LEU A 127 -15.07 -12.60 5.11
CA LEU A 127 -15.86 -13.33 4.14
C LEU A 127 -16.77 -12.34 3.41
N SER A 128 -16.86 -12.50 2.10
CA SER A 128 -17.82 -11.81 1.23
C SER A 128 -19.25 -12.08 1.70
N SER A 129 -20.20 -11.26 1.24
CA SER A 129 -21.63 -11.36 1.54
C SER A 129 -22.23 -12.74 1.22
N ASP A 130 -21.69 -13.40 0.19
CA ASP A 130 -22.05 -14.77 -0.23
C ASP A 130 -21.40 -15.87 0.63
N GLY A 131 -20.39 -15.53 1.44
CA GLY A 131 -19.61 -16.47 2.25
C GLY A 131 -18.62 -17.33 1.46
N GLU A 132 -18.51 -17.13 0.15
CA GLU A 132 -17.72 -18.00 -0.74
C GLU A 132 -16.30 -17.47 -0.98
N ARG A 133 -16.13 -16.15 -0.89
CA ARG A 133 -14.86 -15.46 -1.19
C ARG A 133 -14.30 -14.75 0.04
N VAL A 134 -12.98 -14.64 0.09
CA VAL A 134 -12.28 -13.78 1.05
C VAL A 134 -12.03 -12.43 0.39
N VAL A 135 -12.39 -11.36 1.07
CA VAL A 135 -12.22 -9.98 0.60
C VAL A 135 -11.45 -9.16 1.63
N THR A 136 -10.58 -8.27 1.16
CA THR A 136 -9.84 -7.34 2.01
C THR A 136 -10.55 -5.99 2.00
N LEU A 137 -11.11 -5.58 3.14
CA LEU A 137 -11.93 -4.37 3.24
C LEU A 137 -11.38 -3.38 4.28
N PRO A 138 -11.54 -2.06 4.07
CA PRO A 138 -11.14 -1.04 5.03
C PRO A 138 -12.15 -0.88 6.16
N LEU A 139 -11.63 -0.69 7.35
CA LEU A 139 -12.33 -0.25 8.55
C LEU A 139 -11.92 1.21 8.83
N LEU A 140 -12.83 2.14 8.56
CA LEU A 140 -12.66 3.57 8.81
C LEU A 140 -12.96 3.90 10.28
N CYS A 141 -12.17 4.80 10.87
CA CYS A 141 -12.42 5.28 12.24
C CYS A 141 -13.63 6.23 12.28
N SER A 142 -14.44 6.09 13.34
CA SER A 142 -15.59 6.96 13.67
C SER A 142 -15.25 7.91 14.82
#